data_AF-A0A480BTJ9-F1
#
_entry.id   AF-A0A480BTJ9-F1
#
_cell.length_a   1.000
_cell.length_b   1.000
_cell.length_c   1.000
_cell.angle_alpha   90.00
_cell.angle_beta   90.00
_cell.angle_gamma   90.00
#
_symmetry.space_group_name_H-M   'P 1'
#
loop_
_entity.id
_entity.type
_entity.pdbx_description
1 polymer ?
#
loop_
_entity_poly.entity_id
_entity_poly.type
_entity_poly.pdbx_seq_one_letter_code
_entity_poly.pdbx_strand_id
1 'polypeptide(L)'
;DIDWDRVGAEYAERILAYLEAHALPGLRDRVTVKRWMTPRDFERELGAYHGNGFSLAPVLWQSAYLRPHNRDRHIPGLYLVGAGSHPGAGLPGVINSAKAAMTLVDEDFPR
;
A
#
# COMPACT_ATOMS: atom_id res chain seq x y z
N ASP A 1 -7.94 17.47 -9.27
CA ASP A 1 -7.94 16.50 -8.16
C ASP A 1 -9.30 15.83 -8.11
N ILE A 2 -9.40 14.58 -7.64
CA ILE A 2 -10.69 13.86 -7.57
C ILE A 2 -11.38 14.22 -6.24
N ASP A 3 -12.64 14.62 -6.33
CA ASP A 3 -13.52 14.80 -5.17
C ASP A 3 -13.97 13.44 -4.64
N TRP A 4 -13.17 12.87 -3.74
CA TRP A 4 -13.39 11.55 -3.15
C TRP A 4 -14.58 11.50 -2.20
N ASP A 5 -14.99 12.64 -1.62
CA ASP A 5 -16.17 12.71 -0.75
C ASP A 5 -17.44 12.44 -1.54
N ARG A 6 -17.50 12.94 -2.78
CA ARG A 6 -18.58 12.62 -3.73
C ARG A 6 -18.39 11.25 -4.40
N VAL A 7 -17.21 11.01 -4.98
CA VAL A 7 -16.95 9.82 -5.82
C VAL A 7 -17.00 8.52 -5.02
N GLY A 8 -16.60 8.52 -3.75
CA GLY A 8 -16.59 7.33 -2.91
C GLY A 8 -17.97 6.68 -2.80
N ALA A 9 -19.00 7.46 -2.50
CA ALA A 9 -20.37 6.98 -2.37
C ALA A 9 -20.94 6.49 -3.71
N GLU A 10 -20.73 7.24 -4.80
CA GLU A 10 -21.17 6.85 -6.15
C GLU A 10 -20.50 5.54 -6.60
N TYR A 11 -19.21 5.37 -6.33
CA TYR A 11 -18.47 4.19 -6.71
C TYR A 11 -18.89 2.95 -5.91
N ALA A 12 -19.19 3.10 -4.61
CA ALA A 12 -19.73 2.03 -3.79
C ALA A 12 -21.07 1.51 -4.35
N GLU A 13 -21.99 2.39 -4.75
CA GLU A 13 -23.26 1.99 -5.37
C GLU A 13 -23.07 1.29 -6.71
N ARG A 14 -22.11 1.72 -7.53
CA ARG A 14 -21.77 1.05 -8.79
C ARG A 14 -21.25 -0.37 -8.58
N ILE A 15 -20.43 -0.59 -7.54
CA ILE A 15 -19.96 -1.93 -7.19
C ILE A 15 -21.13 -2.81 -6.72
N LEU A 16 -22.00 -2.29 -5.86
CA LEU A 16 -23.17 -3.04 -5.37
C LEU A 16 -24.12 -3.42 -6.51
N ALA A 17 -24.44 -2.47 -7.40
CA ALA A 17 -25.27 -2.74 -8.57
C ALA A 17 -24.65 -3.79 -9.50
N TYR A 18 -23.33 -3.72 -9.72
CA TYR A 18 -22.62 -4.70 -10.53
C TYR A 18 -22.68 -6.10 -9.90
N LEU A 19 -22.37 -6.22 -8.61
CA LEU A 19 -22.41 -7.51 -7.91
C LEU A 19 -23.82 -8.10 -7.90
N GLU A 20 -24.84 -7.28 -7.69
CA GLU A 20 -26.22 -7.75 -7.70
C GLU A 20 -26.66 -8.30 -9.06
N ALA A 21 -26.29 -7.61 -10.13
CA ALA A 21 -26.64 -8.02 -11.50
C ALA A 21 -25.93 -9.30 -11.96
N HIS A 22 -24.74 -9.61 -11.41
CA HIS A 22 -23.88 -10.67 -11.96
C HIS A 22 -23.63 -11.86 -11.02
N ALA A 23 -23.73 -11.67 -9.71
CA ALA A 23 -23.28 -12.67 -8.74
C ALA A 23 -24.17 -12.82 -7.50
N LEU A 24 -24.81 -11.74 -7.03
CA LEU A 24 -25.47 -11.69 -5.72
C LEU A 24 -26.87 -11.05 -5.79
N PRO A 25 -27.88 -11.70 -6.40
CA PRO A 25 -29.23 -11.15 -6.51
C PRO A 25 -29.82 -10.74 -5.14
N GLY A 26 -30.39 -9.53 -5.06
CA GLY A 26 -30.94 -8.96 -3.82
C GLY A 26 -29.88 -8.52 -2.81
N LEU A 27 -28.62 -8.33 -3.22
CA LEU A 27 -27.54 -7.86 -2.35
C LEU A 27 -27.89 -6.53 -1.67
N ARG A 28 -28.35 -5.53 -2.43
CA ARG A 28 -28.60 -4.17 -1.90
C ARG A 28 -29.62 -4.17 -0.78
N ASP A 29 -30.66 -5.01 -0.86
CA ASP A 29 -31.71 -5.12 0.15
C ASP A 29 -31.22 -5.74 1.48
N ARG A 30 -30.05 -6.41 1.45
CA ARG A 30 -29.46 -7.09 2.61
C ARG A 30 -28.29 -6.31 3.24
N VAL A 31 -27.90 -5.19 2.64
CA VAL A 31 -26.81 -4.35 3.17
C VAL A 31 -27.30 -3.62 4.41
N THR A 32 -26.69 -3.91 5.56
CA THR A 32 -26.99 -3.23 6.84
C THR A 32 -26.00 -2.14 7.18
N VAL A 33 -24.76 -2.25 6.69
CA VAL A 33 -23.67 -1.31 6.93
C VAL A 33 -22.82 -1.18 5.66
N LYS A 34 -22.44 0.05 5.32
CA LYS A 34 -21.48 0.35 4.25
C LYS A 34 -20.30 1.11 4.85
N ARG A 35 -19.10 0.66 4.51
CA ARG A 35 -17.84 1.38 4.75
C ARG A 35 -16.98 1.25 3.51
N TRP A 36 -16.30 2.33 3.14
CA TRP A 36 -15.32 2.35 2.07
C TRP A 36 -14.07 3.09 2.54
N MET A 37 -12.98 2.91 1.80
CA MET A 37 -11.75 3.68 1.95
C MET A 37 -11.35 4.19 0.57
N THR A 38 -10.90 5.43 0.54
CA THR A 38 -10.44 6.18 -0.62
C THR A 38 -8.93 6.41 -0.50
N PRO A 39 -8.26 6.87 -1.57
CA PRO A 39 -6.87 7.29 -1.48
C PRO A 39 -6.62 8.34 -0.38
N ARG A 40 -7.59 9.22 -0.10
CA ARG A 40 -7.47 10.21 1.00
C ARG A 40 -7.46 9.55 2.38
N ASP A 41 -8.17 8.45 2.52
CA ASP A 41 -8.17 7.67 3.76
C ASP A 41 -6.85 6.93 3.93
N PHE A 42 -6.25 6.41 2.85
CA PHE A 42 -4.90 5.82 2.91
C PHE A 42 -3.83 6.85 3.30
N GLU A 43 -3.92 8.06 2.75
CA GLU A 43 -3.02 9.16 3.13
C GLU A 43 -3.16 9.54 4.60
N ARG A 44 -4.40 9.70 5.09
CA ARG A 44 -4.71 10.13 6.46
C ARG A 44 -4.45 9.05 7.51
N GLU A 45 -4.84 7.81 7.24
CA GLU A 45 -4.84 6.72 8.23
C GLU A 45 -3.57 5.87 8.20
N LEU A 46 -2.93 5.75 7.03
CA LEU A 46 -1.77 4.87 6.84
C LEU A 46 -0.46 5.65 6.58
N GLY A 47 -0.52 6.97 6.51
CA GLY A 47 0.62 7.80 6.09
C GLY A 47 1.08 7.50 4.65
N ALA A 48 0.19 6.93 3.83
CA ALA A 48 0.52 6.57 2.46
C ALA A 48 0.49 7.80 1.56
N TYR A 49 1.65 8.35 1.25
CA TYR A 49 1.78 9.52 0.38
C TYR A 49 1.00 9.35 -0.94
N HIS A 50 0.17 10.31 -1.33
CA HIS A 50 -0.76 10.20 -2.47
C HIS A 50 -1.79 9.06 -2.40
N GLY A 51 -2.01 8.46 -1.24
CA GLY A 51 -3.00 7.39 -1.06
C GLY A 51 -2.68 6.10 -1.80
N ASN A 52 -1.39 5.78 -1.95
CA ASN A 52 -0.96 4.58 -2.65
C ASN A 52 -1.07 3.32 -1.76
N GLY A 53 -1.35 2.16 -2.36
CA GLY A 53 -1.39 0.88 -1.63
C GLY A 53 -0.06 0.13 -1.56
N PHE A 54 0.93 0.50 -2.39
CA PHE A 54 2.16 -0.28 -2.63
C PHE A 54 3.44 0.58 -2.65
N SER A 55 3.40 1.77 -2.08
CA SER A 55 4.46 2.78 -2.16
C SER A 55 4.78 3.16 -3.61
N LEU A 56 5.97 2.83 -4.12
CA LEU A 56 6.39 3.12 -5.49
C LEU A 56 5.56 2.36 -6.52
N ALA A 57 5.37 2.98 -7.68
CA ALA A 57 4.62 2.40 -8.78
C ALA A 57 5.30 1.11 -9.28
N PRO A 58 4.54 0.09 -9.68
CA PRO A 58 5.07 -1.19 -10.14
C PRO A 58 5.56 -1.11 -11.60
N VAL A 59 6.35 -0.10 -11.94
CA VAL A 59 7.07 -0.03 -13.21
C VAL A 59 8.41 -0.75 -13.09
N LEU A 60 8.98 -1.22 -14.19
CA LEU A 60 10.21 -2.01 -14.20
C LEU A 60 11.33 -1.37 -13.35
N TRP A 61 11.57 -0.07 -13.56
CA TRP A 61 12.63 0.69 -12.89
C TRP A 61 12.37 1.02 -11.41
N GLN A 62 11.19 0.69 -10.89
CA GLN A 62 10.81 0.91 -9.49
C GLN A 62 10.39 -0.41 -8.80
N SER A 63 10.75 -1.55 -9.39
CA SER A 63 10.33 -2.87 -8.94
C SER A 63 11.50 -3.73 -8.45
N ALA A 64 11.19 -4.61 -7.51
CA ALA A 64 12.10 -5.63 -6.98
C ALA A 64 13.50 -5.09 -6.61
N TYR A 65 14.54 -5.53 -7.31
CA TYR A 65 15.92 -5.13 -7.08
C TYR A 65 16.16 -3.63 -7.30
N LEU A 66 15.41 -3.01 -8.21
CA LEU A 66 15.59 -1.59 -8.59
C LEU A 66 14.88 -0.62 -7.63
N ARG A 67 14.28 -1.12 -6.55
CA ARG A 67 13.77 -0.28 -5.46
C ARG A 67 14.94 0.28 -4.63
N PRO A 68 14.73 1.41 -3.93
CA PRO A 68 15.66 1.89 -2.92
C PRO A 68 16.11 0.77 -1.98
N HIS A 69 17.42 0.61 -1.81
CA HIS A 69 17.98 -0.42 -0.95
C HIS A 69 17.78 -0.10 0.53
N ASN A 70 17.84 -1.13 1.37
CA ASN A 70 17.51 -1.01 2.80
C ASN A 70 18.54 -0.24 3.64
N ARG A 71 19.70 0.13 3.08
CA ARG A 71 20.69 1.02 3.69
C ARG A 71 20.91 2.22 2.77
N ASP A 72 20.81 3.42 3.33
CA ASP A 72 21.11 4.64 2.59
C ASP A 72 22.62 4.74 2.32
N ARG A 73 22.99 5.16 1.11
CA ARG A 73 24.40 5.23 0.68
C ARG A 73 25.11 6.52 1.10
N HIS A 74 24.36 7.53 1.54
CA HIS A 74 24.84 8.87 1.85
C HIS A 74 24.73 9.21 3.34
N ILE A 75 23.75 8.62 4.03
CA ILE A 75 23.47 8.88 5.44
C ILE A 75 23.81 7.63 6.26
N PRO A 76 24.97 7.60 6.96
CA PRO A 76 25.35 6.47 7.80
C PRO A 76 24.31 6.20 8.90
N GLY A 77 23.96 4.93 9.11
CA GLY A 77 22.97 4.51 10.10
C GLY A 77 21.51 4.75 9.73
N LEU A 78 21.21 5.20 8.50
CA LEU A 78 19.84 5.30 8.00
C LEU A 78 19.45 4.03 7.21
N TYR A 79 18.36 3.40 7.64
CA TYR A 79 17.81 2.20 7.02
C TYR A 79 16.37 2.41 6.54
N LEU A 80 16.06 1.83 5.38
CA LEU A 80 14.75 1.92 4.76
C LEU A 80 14.05 0.56 4.85
N VAL A 81 12.83 0.56 5.38
CA VAL A 81 12.01 -0.65 5.56
C VAL A 81 10.60 -0.41 5.05
N GLY A 82 10.04 -1.43 4.40
CA GLY A 82 8.63 -1.49 4.02
C GLY A 82 8.42 -1.59 2.52
N ALA A 83 7.21 -1.23 2.08
CA ALA A 83 6.75 -1.46 0.72
C ALA A 83 7.52 -0.63 -0.32
N GLY A 84 8.14 0.48 0.08
CA GLY A 84 8.91 1.37 -0.79
C GLY A 84 10.33 0.92 -1.07
N SER A 85 10.92 0.14 -0.16
CA SER A 85 12.29 -0.35 -0.27
C SER A 85 12.36 -1.76 -0.85
N HIS A 86 13.58 -2.21 -1.16
CA HIS A 86 13.85 -3.60 -1.50
C HIS A 86 13.36 -4.54 -0.38
N PRO A 87 12.77 -5.71 -0.69
CA PRO A 87 12.44 -6.24 -2.02
C PRO A 87 11.12 -5.72 -2.62
N GLY A 88 10.26 -5.08 -1.83
CA GLY A 88 9.09 -4.38 -2.35
C GLY A 88 7.82 -4.57 -1.52
N ALA A 89 6.68 -4.33 -2.18
CA ALA A 89 5.39 -4.24 -1.54
C ALA A 89 4.69 -5.60 -1.32
N GLY A 90 3.61 -5.58 -0.54
CA GLY A 90 2.89 -6.78 -0.09
C GLY A 90 3.49 -7.41 1.16
N LEU A 91 2.73 -8.26 1.86
CA LEU A 91 3.13 -8.83 3.15
C LEU A 91 4.49 -9.53 3.10
N PRO A 92 4.80 -10.42 2.12
CA PRO A 92 6.12 -11.04 2.03
C PRO A 92 7.24 -10.04 1.74
N GLY A 93 6.96 -9.03 0.91
CA GLY A 93 7.93 -8.00 0.53
C GLY A 93 8.34 -7.13 1.72
N VAL A 94 7.35 -6.66 2.49
CA VAL A 94 7.56 -5.83 3.68
C VAL A 94 8.30 -6.60 4.78
N ILE A 95 7.94 -7.87 5.04
CA ILE A 95 8.62 -8.70 6.04
C ILE A 95 10.07 -8.96 5.63
N ASN A 96 10.32 -9.29 4.37
CA ASN A 96 11.69 -9.52 3.88
C ASN A 96 12.51 -8.22 3.85
N SER A 97 11.87 -7.06 3.61
CA SER A 97 12.51 -5.75 3.73
C SER A 97 13.00 -5.51 5.15
N ALA A 98 12.20 -5.83 6.16
CA ALA A 98 12.61 -5.72 7.56
C ALA A 98 13.78 -6.67 7.88
N LYS A 99 13.72 -7.92 7.40
CA LYS A 99 14.81 -8.88 7.55
C LYS A 99 16.11 -8.38 6.94
N ALA A 100 16.08 -7.89 5.69
CA ALA A 100 17.25 -7.37 5.00
C ALA A 100 17.85 -6.14 5.72
N ALA A 101 17.00 -5.22 6.17
CA ALA A 101 17.46 -4.06 6.94
C ALA A 101 18.13 -4.47 8.25
N MET A 102 17.56 -5.44 8.99
CA MET A 102 18.15 -5.94 10.23
C MET A 102 19.52 -6.59 10.00
N THR A 103 19.69 -7.35 8.93
CA THR A 103 21.01 -7.89 8.57
C THR A 103 22.04 -6.79 8.35
N LEU A 104 21.67 -5.70 7.66
CA LEU A 104 22.56 -4.56 7.45
C LEU A 104 22.87 -3.80 8.75
N VAL A 105 21.90 -3.69 9.67
CA VAL A 105 22.12 -3.11 11.00
C VAL A 105 23.14 -3.93 11.80
N ASP A 106 23.00 -5.26 11.81
CA ASP A 106 23.93 -6.15 12.53
C ASP A 106 25.35 -6.09 11.92
N GLU A 107 25.47 -5.87 10.61
CA GLU A 107 26.76 -5.67 9.92
C GLU A 107 27.43 -4.34 10.28
N ASP A 108 26.68 -3.24 10.31
CA ASP A 108 27.21 -1.90 10.60
C ASP A 108 27.47 -1.70 12.11
N PHE A 109 26.75 -2.43 12.98
CA PHE A 109 26.87 -2.35 14.45
C PHE A 109 27.02 -3.73 15.09
N PRO A 110 28.16 -4.42 14.89
CA PRO A 110 28.42 -5.71 15.52
C PRO A 110 28.43 -5.58 17.05
N ARG A 111 27.82 -6.55 17.73
CA ARG A 111 27.77 -6.63 19.20
C ARG A 111 29.11 -7.02 19.81
#